data_AF-A0A2X3LP36-F1
#
_entry.id   AF-A0A2X3LP36-F1
#
_cell.length_a   1.000
_cell.length_b   1.000
_cell.length_c   1.000
_cell.angle_alpha   90.00
_cell.angle_beta   90.00
_cell.angle_gamma   90.00
#
_symmetry.space_group_name_H-M   'P 1'
#
loop_
_entity.id
_entity.type
_entity.pdbx_description
1 polymer ?
#
loop_
_entity_poly.entity_id
_entity_poly.type
_entity_poly.pdbx_seq_one_letter_code
_entity_poly.pdbx_strand_id
1 'polypeptide(L)'
;MIFGYRPHNENQVLAMPSAISVAVLPDSPHAREMATKAHNSGHEVLIHLPMAPLSKQPLEKNTLRPEMSSDEIERIIRSAVNNVPYAVGSTTTWVAR
;
A
#
# COMPACT_ATOMS: atom_id res chain seq x y z
N MET A 1 -1.15 -8.99 -3.42
CA MET A 1 -1.81 -9.07 -2.09
C MET A 1 -1.52 -7.79 -1.31
N ILE A 2 -2.45 -7.33 -0.46
CA ILE A 2 -2.29 -6.11 0.34
C ILE A 2 -1.63 -6.41 1.69
N PHE A 3 -0.53 -5.72 2.00
CA PHE A 3 0.34 -5.92 3.16
C PHE A 3 0.29 -4.73 4.12
N GLY A 4 0.64 -4.97 5.38
CA GLY A 4 0.88 -3.94 6.38
C GLY A 4 0.15 -4.07 7.71
N TYR A 5 -0.77 -5.05 7.83
CA TYR A 5 -1.58 -5.24 9.04
C TYR A 5 -1.45 -6.64 9.66
N ARG A 6 -0.99 -7.64 8.90
CA ARG A 6 -0.93 -9.03 9.35
C ARG A 6 0.45 -9.65 9.09
N PRO A 7 1.50 -9.21 9.81
CA PRO A 7 2.87 -9.67 9.55
C PRO A 7 3.01 -11.19 9.56
N HIS A 8 2.29 -11.91 10.42
CA HIS A 8 2.35 -13.37 10.47
C HIS A 8 1.95 -14.03 9.13
N ASN A 9 0.79 -13.68 8.57
CA ASN A 9 0.33 -14.20 7.29
C ASN A 9 1.17 -13.67 6.12
N GLU A 10 1.53 -12.39 6.19
CA GLU A 10 2.29 -11.75 5.13
C GLU A 10 3.70 -12.36 5.02
N ASN A 11 4.35 -12.73 6.14
CA ASN A 11 5.62 -13.45 6.12
C ASN A 11 5.51 -14.85 5.47
N GLN A 12 4.35 -15.51 5.53
CA GLN A 12 4.14 -16.78 4.80
C GLN A 12 4.11 -16.54 3.29
N VAL A 13 3.56 -15.41 2.86
CA VAL A 13 3.53 -15.01 1.44
C VAL A 13 4.92 -14.62 0.96
N LEU A 14 5.72 -13.96 1.80
CA LEU A 14 7.12 -13.64 1.50
C LEU A 14 8.04 -14.87 1.45
N ALA A 15 7.56 -16.05 1.87
CA ALA A 15 8.27 -17.31 1.68
C ALA A 15 7.92 -17.99 0.35
N MET A 16 6.95 -17.45 -0.42
CA MET A 16 6.61 -17.93 -1.76
C MET A 16 7.64 -17.43 -2.80
N PRO A 17 7.68 -18.01 -4.02
CA PRO A 17 8.55 -17.54 -5.07
C PRO A 17 8.38 -16.04 -5.40
N SER A 18 9.48 -15.37 -5.76
CA SER A 18 9.55 -13.94 -6.03
C SER A 18 8.77 -13.45 -7.25
N ALA A 19 8.21 -14.36 -8.05
CA ALA A 19 7.34 -14.04 -9.19
C ALA A 19 6.00 -13.38 -8.80
N ILE A 20 5.76 -13.18 -7.50
CA ILE A 20 4.56 -12.54 -6.97
C ILE A 20 4.91 -11.13 -6.48
N SER A 21 4.28 -10.10 -7.06
CA SER A 21 4.35 -8.72 -6.55
C SER A 21 3.45 -8.53 -5.31
N VAL A 22 3.90 -7.67 -4.39
CA VAL A 22 3.14 -7.31 -3.18
C VAL A 22 2.78 -5.84 -3.19
N ALA A 23 1.58 -5.51 -2.73
CA ALA A 23 1.10 -4.15 -2.60
C ALA A 23 1.04 -3.78 -1.11
N VAL A 24 1.63 -2.67 -0.69
CA VAL A 24 1.74 -2.30 0.73
C VAL A 24 0.90 -1.06 1.01
N LEU A 25 0.06 -1.11 2.05
CA LEU A 25 -0.70 0.05 2.52
C LEU A 25 0.22 1.04 3.26
N PRO A 26 0.39 2.29 2.80
CA PRO A 26 1.41 3.19 3.35
C PRO A 26 1.14 3.69 4.76
N ASP A 27 -0.11 3.82 5.14
CA ASP A 27 -0.53 4.27 6.47
C ASP A 27 -0.72 3.10 7.46
N SER A 28 -0.41 1.88 7.04
CA SER A 28 -0.49 0.70 7.90
C SER A 28 0.68 0.65 8.91
N PRO A 29 0.49 0.04 10.10
CA PRO A 29 1.52 0.02 11.14
C PRO A 29 2.84 -0.64 10.71
N HIS A 30 2.78 -1.62 9.82
CA HIS A 30 3.95 -2.40 9.38
C HIS A 30 4.39 -2.08 7.95
N ALA A 31 3.93 -0.97 7.35
CA ALA A 31 4.19 -0.63 5.95
C ALA A 31 5.69 -0.75 5.58
N ARG A 32 6.53 -0.03 6.34
CA ARG A 32 7.98 0.03 6.08
C ARG A 32 8.69 -1.31 6.31
N GLU A 33 8.33 -2.00 7.38
CA GLU A 33 8.88 -3.31 7.73
C GLU A 33 8.59 -4.32 6.61
N MET A 34 7.34 -4.38 6.18
CA MET A 34 6.88 -5.35 5.20
C MET A 34 7.37 -5.05 3.80
N ALA A 35 7.44 -3.78 3.40
CA ALA A 35 8.07 -3.36 2.15
C ALA A 35 9.56 -3.75 2.10
N THR A 36 10.28 -3.54 3.20
CA THR A 36 11.71 -3.90 3.30
C THR A 36 11.91 -5.40 3.23
N LYS A 37 11.11 -6.18 3.97
CA LYS A 37 11.18 -7.65 3.92
C LYS A 37 10.85 -8.18 2.53
N ALA A 38 9.80 -7.66 1.90
CA ALA A 38 9.41 -8.07 0.56
C ALA A 38 10.52 -7.83 -0.47
N HIS A 39 11.10 -6.63 -0.47
CA HIS A 39 12.22 -6.30 -1.34
C HIS A 39 13.44 -7.21 -1.09
N ASN A 40 13.81 -7.43 0.16
CA ASN A 40 14.94 -8.29 0.53
C ASN A 40 14.72 -9.76 0.13
N SER A 41 13.47 -10.22 0.10
CA SER A 41 13.08 -11.54 -0.41
C SER A 41 12.95 -11.59 -1.95
N GLY A 42 13.24 -10.50 -2.66
CA GLY A 42 13.23 -10.41 -4.11
C GLY A 42 11.86 -10.14 -4.74
N HIS A 43 10.84 -9.81 -3.93
CA HIS A 43 9.53 -9.43 -4.46
C HIS A 43 9.51 -7.99 -4.97
N GLU A 44 8.76 -7.79 -6.04
CA GLU A 44 8.39 -6.45 -6.46
C GLU A 44 7.43 -5.82 -5.44
N VAL A 45 7.75 -4.58 -5.05
CA VAL A 45 6.97 -3.81 -4.08
C VAL A 45 6.20 -2.73 -4.81
N LEU A 46 4.90 -2.66 -4.54
CA LEU A 46 3.99 -1.63 -5.05
C LEU A 46 3.34 -0.88 -3.88
N ILE A 47 3.10 0.42 -4.06
CA ILE A 47 2.31 1.21 -3.13
C ILE A 47 0.83 0.89 -3.36
N HIS A 48 0.08 0.56 -2.32
CA HIS A 48 -1.38 0.48 -2.43
C HIS A 48 -2.01 1.82 -2.01
N LEU A 49 -2.47 2.61 -2.98
CA LEU A 49 -3.12 3.90 -2.75
C LEU A 49 -4.65 3.71 -2.76
N PRO A 50 -5.33 3.71 -1.60
CA PRO A 50 -6.77 3.51 -1.54
C PRO A 50 -7.51 4.71 -2.15
N MET A 51 -8.57 4.41 -2.92
CA MET A 51 -9.52 5.41 -3.42
C MET A 51 -10.88 5.21 -2.76
N ALA A 52 -11.57 6.31 -2.47
CA ALA A 52 -12.84 6.30 -1.76
C ALA A 52 -13.90 5.55 -2.55
N PRO A 53 -14.60 4.54 -2.00
CA PRO A 53 -15.62 3.82 -2.73
C PRO A 53 -16.80 4.70 -3.14
N LEU A 54 -17.58 4.19 -4.10
CA LEU A 54 -18.86 4.79 -4.46
C LEU A 54 -19.90 4.68 -3.34
N SER A 55 -19.77 3.65 -2.47
CA SER A 55 -20.59 3.47 -1.27
C SER A 55 -20.09 4.32 -0.10
N LYS A 56 -20.96 4.65 0.85
CA LYS A 56 -20.57 5.37 2.07
C LYS A 56 -20.00 4.39 3.09
N GLN A 57 -18.68 4.35 3.23
CA GLN A 57 -17.96 3.50 4.18
C GLN A 57 -16.91 4.31 4.93
N PRO A 58 -16.51 3.89 6.15
CA PRO A 58 -15.36 4.48 6.82
C PRO A 58 -14.13 4.38 5.92
N LEU A 59 -13.46 5.52 5.71
CA LEU A 59 -12.27 5.60 4.88
C LEU A 59 -11.02 5.42 5.75
N GLU A 60 -10.06 4.65 5.24
CA GLU A 60 -8.71 4.65 5.78
C GLU A 60 -8.09 6.05 5.65
N LYS A 61 -7.10 6.33 6.50
CA LYS A 61 -6.36 7.59 6.44
C LYS A 61 -5.77 7.80 5.03
N ASN A 62 -5.79 9.05 4.57
CA ASN A 62 -5.27 9.44 3.25
C ASN A 62 -5.88 8.68 2.06
N THR A 63 -7.09 8.13 2.20
CA THR A 63 -7.87 7.62 1.05
C THR A 63 -8.13 8.76 0.07
N LEU A 64 -7.72 8.57 -1.19
CA LEU A 64 -7.88 9.56 -2.25
C LEU A 64 -9.36 9.75 -2.59
N ARG A 65 -9.78 11.01 -2.76
CA ARG A 65 -11.15 11.39 -3.10
C ARG A 65 -11.16 12.29 -4.34
N PRO A 66 -12.21 12.23 -5.19
CA PRO A 66 -12.31 13.06 -6.39
C PRO A 66 -12.26 14.57 -6.13
N GLU A 67 -12.69 15.01 -4.95
CA GLU A 67 -12.81 16.43 -4.60
C GLU A 67 -11.52 17.03 -3.99
N MET A 68 -10.46 16.21 -3.83
CA MET A 68 -9.18 16.68 -3.30
C MET A 68 -8.47 17.64 -4.25
N SER A 69 -7.76 18.61 -3.69
CA SER A 69 -6.85 19.45 -4.48
C SER A 69 -5.60 18.65 -4.91
N SER A 70 -4.94 19.12 -5.97
CA SER A 70 -3.67 18.56 -6.41
C SER A 70 -2.61 18.57 -5.30
N ASP A 71 -2.56 19.63 -4.48
CA ASP A 71 -1.62 19.75 -3.36
C ASP A 71 -1.86 18.66 -2.28
N GLU A 72 -3.13 18.37 -1.99
CA GLU A 72 -3.49 17.32 -1.04
C GLU A 72 -3.08 15.94 -1.57
N ILE A 73 -3.36 15.68 -2.86
CA ILE A 73 -2.96 14.44 -3.53
C ILE A 73 -1.43 14.29 -3.52
N GLU A 74 -0.69 15.35 -3.86
CA GLU A 74 0.77 15.33 -3.88
C GLU A 74 1.36 15.03 -2.49
N ARG A 75 0.81 15.66 -1.44
CA ARG A 75 1.20 15.39 -0.05
C ARG A 75 0.99 13.92 0.32
N ILE A 76 -0.15 13.35 -0.08
CA ILE A 76 -0.48 11.93 0.18
C ILE A 76 0.51 11.01 -0.55
N ILE A 77 0.77 11.27 -1.84
CA ILE A 77 1.70 10.46 -2.65
C ILE A 77 3.11 10.54 -2.06
N ARG A 78 3.61 11.74 -1.71
CA ARG A 78 4.93 11.91 -1.09
C ARG A 78 5.04 11.14 0.22
N SER A 79 4.01 11.21 1.07
CA SER A 79 3.97 10.44 2.31
C SER A 79 3.98 8.93 2.03
N ALA A 80 3.24 8.48 1.02
CA ALA A 80 3.14 7.08 0.67
C ALA A 80 4.49 6.49 0.20
N VAL A 81 5.19 7.21 -0.68
CA VAL A 81 6.53 6.84 -1.16
C VAL A 81 7.54 6.75 -0.01
N ASN A 82 7.47 7.67 0.96
CA ASN A 82 8.36 7.66 2.12
C ASN A 82 8.10 6.46 3.07
N ASN A 83 6.84 6.04 3.18
CA ASN A 83 6.45 4.95 4.08
C ASN A 83 6.64 3.56 3.46
N VAL A 84 6.62 3.45 2.12
CA VAL A 84 6.80 2.19 1.38
C VAL A 84 8.10 2.25 0.57
N PRO A 85 9.27 2.04 1.21
CA PRO A 85 10.55 2.03 0.50
C PRO A 85 10.61 0.91 -0.54
N TYR A 86 11.49 1.08 -1.53
CA TYR A 86 11.71 0.14 -2.64
C TYR A 86 10.52 -0.06 -3.59
N ALA A 87 9.44 0.70 -3.41
CA ALA A 87 8.32 0.62 -4.32
C ALA A 87 8.71 1.09 -5.73
N VAL A 88 8.38 0.28 -6.74
CA VAL A 88 8.66 0.57 -8.16
C VAL A 88 7.44 1.10 -8.91
N GLY A 89 6.29 1.13 -8.24
CA GLY A 89 5.04 1.61 -8.80
C GLY A 89 3.94 1.69 -7.76
N SER A 90 2.73 2.01 -8.22
CA SER A 90 1.54 2.11 -7.37
C SER A 90 0.36 1.36 -7.98
N THR A 91 -0.49 0.81 -7.13
CA THR A 91 -1.79 0.25 -7.47
C THR A 91 -2.87 1.06 -6.79
N THR A 92 -3.96 1.27 -7.50
CA THR A 92 -5.16 1.91 -6.97
C THR A 92 -6.30 0.92 -7.04
N THR A 93 -7.00 0.73 -5.92
CA THR A 93 -8.24 -0.04 -5.91
C THR A 93 -9.30 0.79 -5.21
N TRP A 94 -10.50 0.79 -5.76
CA TRP A 94 -11.69 1.25 -5.04
C TRP A 94 -11.90 0.31 -3.86
N VAL A 95 -11.87 0.85 -2.63
CA VAL A 95 -12.10 0.02 -1.44
C VAL A 95 -13.59 -0.31 -1.35
N ALA A 96 -14.06 -1.24 -2.18
CA ALA A 96 -15.39 -1.81 -2.04
C ALA A 96 -15.36 -2.81 -0.88
N ARG A 97 -15.75 -2.39 0.32
CA ARG A 97 -16.06 -3.33 1.40
C ARG A 97 -17.55 -3.44 1.63
#